data_AF-S3UZG7-F1
#
_entry.id   AF-S3UZG7-F1
#
_cell.length_a   1.000
_cell.length_b   1.000
_cell.length_c   1.000
_cell.angle_alpha   90.00
_cell.angle_beta   90.00
_cell.angle_gamma   90.00
#
_symmetry.space_group_name_H-M   'P 1'
#
loop_
_entity.id
_entity.type
_entity.pdbx_description
1 polymer ?
#
loop_
_entity_poly.entity_id
_entity_poly.type
_entity_poly.pdbx_seq_one_letter_code
_entity_poly.pdbx_strand_id
1 'polypeptide(L)'
;MFHKIILLLCISFFPFQIFAWDLAKEKNGVTVHTRNVEGSELKEFRGKTKVKASLNSILALLEDNPSYTTWLKDCKKSEAIKVLNQKEKYIYILNGVPWPLDDRDFIVHSVFSQDKTTGAVTYTMRPADNSAVPEKKGIVRGKIKGFWKFVPKGDEVEVTYQVHSEPGGSIPSSIANFVVVDIPYETLRKMKDKLEESKYKNAPPSHLLSESSAH
;
A
#
# COMPACT_ATOMS: atom_id res chain seq x y z
N MET A 1 -70.14 14.68 -4.05
CA MET A 1 -69.26 13.68 -3.41
C MET A 1 -67.85 13.86 -3.97
N PHE A 2 -66.95 14.49 -3.23
CA PHE A 2 -65.54 14.64 -3.62
C PHE A 2 -64.72 13.52 -2.98
N HIS A 3 -64.24 12.57 -3.78
CA HIS A 3 -63.30 11.55 -3.32
C HIS A 3 -61.88 12.12 -3.38
N LYS A 4 -61.25 12.31 -2.21
CA LYS A 4 -59.83 12.66 -2.10
C LYS A 4 -59.00 11.38 -2.32
N ILE A 5 -58.26 11.33 -3.42
CA ILE A 5 -57.22 10.31 -3.64
C ILE A 5 -55.97 10.77 -2.87
N ILE A 6 -55.60 10.02 -1.83
CA ILE A 6 -54.33 10.21 -1.12
C ILE A 6 -53.30 9.33 -1.84
N LEU A 7 -52.38 9.97 -2.56
CA LEU A 7 -51.24 9.31 -3.18
C LEU A 7 -50.17 9.07 -2.09
N LEU A 8 -50.04 7.81 -1.65
CA LEU A 8 -49.01 7.41 -0.70
C LEU A 8 -47.67 7.33 -1.43
N LEU A 9 -46.83 8.37 -1.27
CA LEU A 9 -45.48 8.42 -1.83
C LEU A 9 -44.58 7.48 -1.00
N CYS A 10 -44.39 6.23 -1.44
CA CYS A 10 -43.38 5.34 -0.87
C CYS A 10 -41.99 5.89 -1.20
N ILE A 11 -41.38 6.61 -0.26
CA ILE A 11 -39.99 7.03 -0.33
C ILE A 11 -39.15 5.79 -0.06
N SER A 12 -38.68 5.15 -1.13
CA SER A 12 -37.70 4.07 -1.07
C SER A 12 -36.39 4.62 -0.51
N PHE A 13 -36.16 4.44 0.79
CA PHE A 13 -34.85 4.66 1.39
C PHE A 13 -33.90 3.59 0.87
N PHE A 14 -33.14 3.91 -0.18
CA PHE A 14 -31.95 3.14 -0.50
C PHE A 14 -30.91 3.41 0.60
N PRO A 15 -30.50 2.40 1.39
CA PRO A 15 -29.42 2.60 2.35
C PRO A 15 -28.16 3.01 1.58
N PHE A 16 -27.71 4.24 1.82
CA PHE A 16 -26.43 4.71 1.31
C PHE A 16 -25.34 3.90 2.01
N GLN A 17 -24.67 3.00 1.29
CA GLN A 17 -23.55 2.26 1.86
C GLN A 17 -22.37 3.22 2.06
N ILE A 18 -22.16 3.66 3.29
CA ILE A 18 -20.98 4.42 3.68
C ILE A 18 -19.82 3.42 3.79
N PHE A 19 -18.86 3.49 2.87
CA PHE A 19 -17.60 2.73 2.92
C PHE A 19 -16.61 3.35 3.92
N ALA A 20 -16.98 3.33 5.19
CA ALA A 20 -16.17 3.82 6.30
C ALA A 20 -14.94 2.93 6.56
N TRP A 21 -13.93 3.49 7.20
CA TRP A 21 -12.76 2.74 7.66
C TRP A 21 -13.07 2.08 9.00
N ASP A 22 -12.96 0.75 9.06
CA ASP A 22 -13.11 -0.04 10.27
C ASP A 22 -11.73 -0.38 10.85
N LEU A 23 -11.53 -0.20 12.17
CA LEU A 23 -10.32 -0.67 12.85
C LEU A 23 -10.35 -2.20 12.92
N ALA A 24 -9.42 -2.86 12.23
CA ALA A 24 -9.33 -4.32 12.15
C ALA A 24 -8.26 -4.90 13.09
N LYS A 25 -7.21 -4.13 13.40
CA LYS A 25 -6.12 -4.57 14.30
C LYS A 25 -5.41 -3.38 14.92
N GLU A 26 -5.06 -3.49 16.19
CA GLU A 26 -4.16 -2.57 16.87
C GLU A 26 -3.23 -3.38 17.79
N LYS A 27 -1.92 -3.38 17.48
CA LYS A 27 -0.93 -4.14 18.24
C LYS A 27 0.47 -3.60 18.00
N ASN A 28 1.31 -3.54 19.04
CA ASN A 28 2.72 -3.15 18.95
C ASN A 28 2.94 -1.79 18.23
N GLY A 29 2.05 -0.83 18.49
CA GLY A 29 2.08 0.49 17.87
C GLY A 29 1.77 0.51 16.36
N VAL A 30 1.17 -0.56 15.83
CA VAL A 30 0.65 -0.63 14.46
C VAL A 30 -0.87 -0.70 14.51
N THR A 31 -1.54 0.17 13.77
CA THR A 31 -2.99 0.09 13.55
C THR A 31 -3.26 -0.30 12.11
N VAL A 32 -4.25 -1.16 11.89
CA VAL A 32 -4.73 -1.57 10.57
C VAL A 32 -6.21 -1.30 10.49
N HIS A 33 -6.59 -0.52 9.49
CA HIS A 33 -7.97 -0.26 9.16
C HIS A 33 -8.29 -0.92 7.82
N THR A 34 -9.54 -1.33 7.64
CA THR A 34 -10.02 -1.87 6.36
C THR A 34 -11.30 -1.16 5.94
N ARG A 35 -11.59 -1.12 4.65
CA ARG A 35 -12.90 -0.69 4.15
C ARG A 35 -13.27 -1.47 2.89
N ASN A 36 -14.56 -1.57 2.61
CA ASN A 36 -15.03 -2.05 1.30
C ASN A 36 -14.69 -1.00 0.24
N VAL A 37 -14.54 -1.45 -1.01
CA VAL A 37 -14.29 -0.60 -2.17
C VAL A 37 -15.44 -0.80 -3.14
N GLU A 38 -16.02 0.30 -3.63
CA GLU A 38 -17.09 0.24 -4.62
C GLU A 38 -16.64 -0.56 -5.86
N GLY A 39 -17.46 -1.53 -6.26
CA GLY A 39 -17.18 -2.40 -7.40
C GLY A 39 -16.14 -3.49 -7.17
N SER A 40 -15.75 -3.77 -5.92
CA SER A 40 -14.80 -4.84 -5.57
C SER A 40 -15.28 -5.66 -4.37
N GLU A 41 -15.13 -6.98 -4.46
CA GLU A 41 -15.33 -7.92 -3.34
C GLU A 41 -14.16 -7.91 -2.34
N LEU A 42 -13.09 -7.19 -2.66
CA LEU A 42 -11.86 -7.15 -1.90
C LEU A 42 -11.74 -5.83 -1.13
N LYS A 43 -11.42 -5.94 0.16
CA LYS A 43 -11.22 -4.78 1.01
C LYS A 43 -9.90 -4.06 0.68
N GLU A 44 -9.93 -2.76 0.83
CA GLU A 44 -8.72 -1.94 0.92
C GLU A 44 -8.24 -1.93 2.37
N PHE A 45 -6.92 -1.99 2.59
CA PHE A 45 -6.35 -1.77 3.91
C PHE A 45 -5.63 -0.44 4.02
N ARG A 46 -5.49 0.04 5.26
CA ARG A 46 -4.60 1.12 5.67
C ARG A 46 -3.91 0.77 6.97
N GLY A 47 -2.64 0.45 6.89
CA GLY A 47 -1.74 0.35 8.03
C GLY A 47 -1.17 1.70 8.41
N LYS A 48 -1.04 1.98 9.71
CA LYS A 48 -0.31 3.14 10.24
C LYS A 48 0.61 2.74 11.39
N THR A 49 1.76 3.40 11.47
CA THR A 49 2.68 3.28 12.61
C THR A 49 3.55 4.53 12.72
N LYS A 50 4.23 4.69 13.85
CA LYS A 50 5.40 5.56 13.98
C LYS A 50 6.67 4.73 13.95
N VAL A 51 7.75 5.30 13.41
CA VAL A 51 9.10 4.71 13.42
C VAL A 51 10.09 5.76 13.89
N LYS A 52 11.02 5.36 14.76
CA LYS A 52 12.12 6.21 15.22
C LYS A 52 13.28 6.14 14.23
N ALA A 53 13.11 6.76 13.08
CA ALA A 53 14.08 6.77 11.99
C ALA A 53 14.02 8.10 11.23
N SER A 54 15.14 8.47 10.60
CA SER A 54 15.14 9.64 9.72
C SER A 54 14.35 9.34 8.43
N LEU A 55 13.85 10.39 7.78
CA LEU A 55 13.24 10.24 6.46
C LEU A 55 14.22 9.62 5.46
N ASN A 56 15.51 9.99 5.52
CA ASN A 56 16.56 9.41 4.68
C ASN A 56 16.69 7.89 4.86
N SER A 57 16.64 7.40 6.10
CA SER A 57 16.69 5.97 6.42
C SER A 57 15.53 5.20 5.77
N ILE A 58 14.32 5.78 5.83
CA ILE A 58 13.13 5.20 5.22
C ILE A 58 13.27 5.19 3.70
N LEU A 59 13.69 6.30 3.09
CA LEU A 59 13.87 6.36 1.63
C LEU A 59 14.93 5.37 1.16
N ALA A 60 16.03 5.20 1.89
CA ALA A 60 17.03 4.17 1.58
C ALA A 60 16.45 2.75 1.60
N LEU A 61 15.58 2.43 2.56
CA LEU A 61 14.87 1.15 2.62
C LEU A 61 13.90 0.96 1.43
N LEU A 62 13.15 2.00 1.05
CA LEU A 62 12.20 1.96 -0.07
C LEU A 62 12.91 1.94 -1.44
N GLU A 63 14.10 2.51 -1.55
CA GLU A 63 14.90 2.44 -2.78
C GLU A 63 15.67 1.12 -2.93
N ASP A 64 15.95 0.40 -1.84
CA ASP A 64 16.53 -0.95 -1.84
C ASP A 64 15.48 -2.02 -2.20
N ASN A 65 15.00 -2.01 -3.45
CA ASN A 65 13.91 -2.88 -3.91
C ASN A 65 14.16 -4.39 -3.72
N PRO A 66 15.38 -4.94 -3.92
CA PRO A 66 15.66 -6.35 -3.61
C PRO A 66 15.44 -6.72 -2.14
N SER A 67 15.67 -5.79 -1.22
CA SER A 67 15.47 -6.03 0.21
C SER A 67 14.02 -6.25 0.62
N TYR A 68 13.04 -5.93 -0.24
CA TYR A 68 11.61 -6.09 0.08
C TYR A 68 11.26 -7.52 0.50
N THR A 69 11.98 -8.51 -0.04
CA THR A 69 11.86 -9.93 0.36
C THR A 69 12.08 -10.19 1.85
N THR A 70 12.79 -9.29 2.54
CA THR A 70 13.13 -9.41 3.96
C THR A 70 12.09 -8.76 4.88
N TRP A 71 11.21 -7.90 4.36
CA TRP A 71 10.32 -7.09 5.22
C TRP A 71 8.90 -6.88 4.69
N LEU A 72 8.69 -6.85 3.38
CA LEU A 72 7.36 -6.83 2.79
C LEU A 72 6.74 -8.21 2.94
N LYS A 73 5.58 -8.30 3.60
CA LYS A 73 4.91 -9.58 3.85
C LYS A 73 4.63 -10.28 2.53
N ASP A 74 4.99 -11.56 2.48
CA ASP A 74 4.82 -12.47 1.34
C ASP A 74 5.68 -12.17 0.09
N CYS A 75 6.53 -11.14 0.10
CA CYS A 75 7.42 -10.87 -1.02
C CYS A 75 8.49 -11.96 -1.17
N LYS A 76 8.45 -12.69 -2.29
CA LYS A 76 9.46 -13.69 -2.69
C LYS A 76 10.55 -13.10 -3.59
N LYS A 77 10.20 -12.10 -4.40
CA LYS A 77 11.15 -11.37 -5.26
C LYS A 77 10.66 -9.94 -5.45
N SER A 78 11.60 -8.99 -5.53
CA SER A 78 11.32 -7.61 -5.90
C SER A 78 12.52 -6.99 -6.61
N GLU A 79 12.28 -6.25 -7.70
CA GLU A 79 13.32 -5.56 -8.45
C GLU A 79 12.75 -4.36 -9.21
N ALA A 80 13.54 -3.28 -9.34
CA ALA A 80 13.22 -2.20 -10.26
C ALA A 80 13.50 -2.69 -11.70
N ILE A 81 12.45 -2.87 -12.49
CA ILE A 81 12.56 -3.39 -13.86
C ILE A 81 12.79 -2.28 -14.88
N LYS A 82 12.44 -1.04 -14.54
CA LYS A 82 12.66 0.13 -15.39
C LYS A 82 12.64 1.40 -14.55
N VAL A 83 13.71 2.19 -14.61
CA VAL A 83 13.77 3.52 -13.98
C VAL A 83 13.49 4.56 -15.05
N LEU A 84 12.45 5.38 -14.87
CA LEU A 84 12.09 6.43 -15.82
C LEU A 84 12.85 7.73 -15.52
N ASN A 85 12.97 8.05 -14.24
CA ASN A 85 13.77 9.15 -13.71
C ASN A 85 14.00 8.92 -12.21
N GLN A 86 14.65 9.85 -11.52
CA GLN A 86 14.92 9.74 -10.08
C GLN A 86 13.64 9.52 -9.25
N LYS A 87 12.50 10.08 -9.64
CA LYS A 87 11.25 10.06 -8.87
C LYS A 87 10.24 9.04 -9.38
N GLU A 88 10.59 8.24 -10.38
CA GLU A 88 9.62 7.41 -11.07
C GLU A 88 10.25 6.12 -11.62
N LYS A 89 9.67 4.99 -11.23
CA LYS A 89 10.15 3.67 -11.66
C LYS A 89 9.01 2.64 -11.72
N TYR A 90 9.27 1.57 -12.45
CA TYR A 90 8.47 0.35 -12.44
C TYR A 90 9.18 -0.70 -11.59
N ILE A 91 8.45 -1.28 -10.66
CA ILE A 91 8.93 -2.32 -9.74
C ILE A 91 8.16 -3.60 -10.03
N TYR A 92 8.86 -4.70 -10.26
CA TYR A 92 8.28 -6.04 -10.28
C TYR A 92 8.30 -6.60 -8.87
N ILE A 93 7.17 -7.15 -8.42
CA ILE A 93 7.04 -7.83 -7.12
C ILE A 93 6.38 -9.19 -7.35
N LEU A 94 6.98 -10.25 -6.83
CA LEU A 94 6.39 -11.59 -6.76
C LEU A 94 6.03 -11.88 -5.30
N ASN A 95 4.75 -12.13 -5.05
CA ASN A 95 4.24 -12.51 -3.74
C ASN A 95 3.87 -14.00 -3.70
N GLY A 96 4.30 -14.63 -2.62
CA GLY A 96 3.87 -15.97 -2.23
C GLY A 96 2.44 -15.98 -1.71
N VAL A 97 1.70 -17.03 -2.02
CA VAL A 97 0.44 -17.33 -1.36
C VAL A 97 0.47 -18.75 -0.79
N PRO A 98 -0.36 -19.06 0.22
CA PRO A 98 -0.50 -20.43 0.69
C PRO A 98 -0.96 -21.38 -0.42
N TRP A 99 -0.32 -22.55 -0.49
CA TRP A 99 -0.76 -23.66 -1.35
C TRP A 99 -2.23 -24.04 -1.02
N PRO A 100 -3.09 -24.36 -2.00
CA PRO A 100 -2.80 -24.67 -3.41
C PRO A 100 -2.94 -23.50 -4.39
N LEU A 101 -2.94 -22.25 -3.93
CA LEU A 101 -3.10 -21.12 -4.84
C LEU A 101 -1.78 -20.76 -5.55
N ASP A 102 -1.85 -20.35 -6.81
CA ASP A 102 -0.69 -19.87 -7.58
C ASP A 102 -0.14 -18.55 -7.01
N ASP A 103 1.18 -18.36 -7.09
CA ASP A 103 1.82 -17.09 -6.70
C ASP A 103 1.31 -15.92 -7.55
N ARG A 104 1.40 -14.70 -7.01
CA ARG A 104 0.96 -13.49 -7.71
C ARG A 104 2.13 -12.59 -8.01
N ASP A 105 2.22 -12.07 -9.22
CA ASP A 105 3.12 -10.99 -9.53
C ASP A 105 2.39 -9.67 -9.80
N PHE A 106 3.12 -8.58 -9.60
CA PHE A 106 2.63 -7.22 -9.77
C PHE A 106 3.70 -6.40 -10.49
N ILE A 107 3.29 -5.60 -11.46
CA ILE A 107 4.11 -4.51 -11.97
C ILE A 107 3.56 -3.20 -11.41
N VAL A 108 4.36 -2.56 -10.59
CA VAL A 108 3.98 -1.36 -9.84
C VAL A 108 4.66 -0.16 -10.46
N HIS A 109 3.85 0.76 -11.00
CA HIS A 109 4.29 2.10 -11.32
C HIS A 109 4.37 2.92 -10.04
N SER A 110 5.58 3.28 -9.64
CA SER A 110 5.86 4.00 -8.41
C SER A 110 6.28 5.44 -8.72
N VAL A 111 5.55 6.41 -8.17
CA VAL A 111 5.80 7.84 -8.36
C VAL A 111 6.04 8.51 -7.00
N PHE A 112 7.21 9.11 -6.83
CA PHE A 112 7.61 9.87 -5.65
C PHE A 112 7.12 11.32 -5.73
N SER A 113 6.59 11.83 -4.62
CA SER A 113 6.36 13.26 -4.42
C SER A 113 6.73 13.68 -2.99
N GLN A 114 7.07 14.96 -2.84
CA GLN A 114 7.32 15.59 -1.55
C GLN A 114 6.52 16.88 -1.46
N ASP A 115 5.79 17.03 -0.36
CA ASP A 115 5.16 18.28 0.02
C ASP A 115 6.23 19.21 0.60
N LYS A 116 6.47 20.36 -0.06
CA LYS A 116 7.54 21.29 0.31
C LYS A 116 7.28 22.03 1.62
N THR A 117 6.03 22.13 2.06
CA THR A 117 5.65 22.87 3.26
C THR A 117 5.78 22.00 4.50
N THR A 118 5.35 20.75 4.40
CA THR A 118 5.30 19.80 5.53
C THR A 118 6.48 18.83 5.54
N GLY A 119 7.23 18.75 4.44
CA GLY A 119 8.27 17.74 4.24
C GLY A 119 7.73 16.32 4.03
N ALA A 120 6.40 16.13 3.99
CA ALA A 120 5.79 14.82 3.85
C ALA A 120 6.11 14.21 2.48
N VAL A 121 6.55 12.95 2.48
CA VAL A 121 6.83 12.20 1.25
C VAL A 121 5.71 11.21 0.97
N THR A 122 5.37 11.04 -0.31
CA THR A 122 4.44 10.02 -0.77
C THR A 122 5.03 9.24 -1.94
N TYR A 123 5.00 7.91 -1.87
CA TYR A 123 5.15 7.04 -3.04
C TYR A 123 3.77 6.56 -3.46
N THR A 124 3.27 7.07 -4.58
CA THR A 124 2.02 6.61 -5.18
C THR A 124 2.29 5.36 -6.00
N MET A 125 1.48 4.32 -5.77
CA MET A 125 1.54 3.05 -6.48
C MET A 125 0.33 2.92 -7.41
N ARG A 126 0.60 2.65 -8.67
CA ARG A 126 -0.43 2.35 -9.70
C ARG A 126 -0.08 1.04 -10.40
N PRO A 127 -1.08 0.31 -10.92
CA PRO A 127 -0.77 -0.81 -11.81
C PRO A 127 -0.10 -0.25 -13.06
N ALA A 128 1.02 -0.84 -13.46
CA ALA A 128 1.63 -0.54 -14.73
C ALA A 128 0.94 -1.31 -15.86
N ASP A 129 1.15 -0.87 -17.10
CA ASP A 129 0.76 -1.64 -18.27
C ASP A 129 1.55 -2.97 -18.33
N ASN A 130 0.85 -4.06 -18.66
CA ASN A 130 1.38 -5.42 -18.66
C ASN A 130 2.42 -5.67 -19.76
N SER A 131 2.59 -4.74 -20.69
CA SER A 131 3.49 -4.87 -21.85
C SER A 131 4.98 -4.95 -21.49
N ALA A 132 5.38 -4.51 -20.28
CA ALA A 132 6.80 -4.48 -19.89
C ALA A 132 7.37 -5.81 -19.38
N VAL A 133 6.54 -6.70 -18.82
CA VAL A 133 6.96 -8.03 -18.35
C VAL A 133 5.89 -9.06 -18.73
N PRO A 134 6.22 -10.02 -19.62
CA PRO A 134 5.31 -11.08 -20.02
C PRO A 134 4.75 -11.84 -18.82
N GLU A 135 3.50 -12.29 -18.96
CA GLU A 135 2.91 -13.21 -18.00
C GLU A 135 3.69 -14.52 -17.97
N LYS A 136 3.76 -15.15 -16.79
CA LYS A 136 4.54 -16.37 -16.55
C LYS A 136 3.60 -17.51 -16.22
N LYS A 137 3.88 -18.70 -16.77
CA LYS A 137 3.09 -19.90 -16.46
C LYS A 137 3.15 -20.21 -14.96
N GLY A 138 1.99 -20.46 -14.35
CA GLY A 138 1.88 -20.76 -12.91
C GLY A 138 2.01 -19.54 -11.99
N ILE A 139 1.94 -18.33 -12.54
CA ILE A 139 1.91 -17.07 -11.79
C ILE A 139 0.73 -16.25 -12.31
N VAL A 140 -0.09 -15.74 -11.39
CA VAL A 140 -1.24 -14.91 -11.72
C VAL A 140 -0.87 -13.44 -11.61
N ARG A 141 -1.02 -12.68 -12.70
CA ARG A 141 -0.79 -11.23 -12.70
C ARG A 141 -1.92 -10.50 -12.00
N GLY A 142 -1.60 -9.85 -10.89
CA GLY A 142 -2.51 -8.98 -10.17
C GLY A 142 -2.30 -7.49 -10.49
N LYS A 143 -3.18 -6.66 -9.95
CA LYS A 143 -3.08 -5.20 -9.96
C LYS A 143 -3.09 -4.68 -8.53
N ILE A 144 -2.20 -3.75 -8.21
CA ILE A 144 -2.26 -3.02 -6.94
C ILE A 144 -2.28 -1.52 -7.20
N LYS A 145 -3.06 -0.81 -6.39
CA LYS A 145 -3.04 0.64 -6.31
C LYS A 145 -3.02 1.08 -4.85
N GLY A 146 -2.41 2.21 -4.57
CA GLY A 146 -2.29 2.68 -3.20
C GLY A 146 -1.16 3.67 -3.03
N PHE A 147 -0.67 3.81 -1.79
CA PHE A 147 0.48 4.65 -1.51
C PHE A 147 1.20 4.26 -0.22
N TRP A 148 2.47 4.64 -0.17
CA TRP A 148 3.20 4.88 1.08
C TRP A 148 3.22 6.37 1.34
N LYS A 149 2.98 6.79 2.59
CA LYS A 149 3.13 8.18 3.03
C LYS A 149 3.94 8.25 4.30
N PHE A 150 4.89 9.18 4.33
CA PHE A 150 5.84 9.39 5.40
C PHE A 150 5.77 10.85 5.84
N VAL A 151 5.37 11.10 7.09
CA VAL A 151 5.22 12.45 7.64
C VAL A 151 6.20 12.62 8.80
N PRO A 152 7.20 13.50 8.68
CA PRO A 152 8.11 13.81 9.78
C PRO A 152 7.37 14.36 10.99
N LYS A 153 7.70 13.87 12.20
CA LYS A 153 7.11 14.25 13.49
C LYS A 153 8.21 14.29 14.56
N GLY A 154 9.05 15.33 14.54
CA GLY A 154 10.19 15.42 15.46
C GLY A 154 11.27 14.40 15.12
N ASP A 155 11.62 13.53 16.07
CA ASP A 155 12.59 12.44 15.90
C ASP A 155 11.97 11.14 15.33
N GLU A 156 10.67 11.14 15.09
CA GLU A 156 9.92 10.03 14.49
C GLU A 156 9.36 10.40 13.12
N VAL A 157 8.97 9.37 12.36
CA VAL A 157 8.19 9.51 11.14
C VAL A 157 6.90 8.70 11.27
N GLU A 158 5.77 9.36 11.02
CA GLU A 158 4.48 8.69 10.85
C GLU A 158 4.43 8.04 9.47
N VAL A 159 4.22 6.73 9.45
CA VAL A 159 4.14 5.89 8.25
C VAL A 159 2.69 5.50 8.02
N THR A 160 2.20 5.70 6.80
CA THR A 160 0.93 5.14 6.31
C THR A 160 1.19 4.25 5.11
N TYR A 161 0.69 3.03 5.15
CA TYR A 161 0.70 2.09 4.04
C TYR A 161 -0.73 1.73 3.67
N GLN A 162 -1.19 2.16 2.50
CA GLN A 162 -2.57 1.93 2.05
C GLN A 162 -2.55 1.25 0.68
N VAL A 163 -3.25 0.14 0.55
CA VAL A 163 -3.32 -0.64 -0.70
C VAL A 163 -4.69 -1.24 -0.89
N HIS A 164 -5.18 -1.13 -2.11
CA HIS A 164 -6.22 -1.98 -2.67
C HIS A 164 -5.58 -2.90 -3.70
N SER A 165 -5.74 -4.21 -3.49
CA SER A 165 -5.15 -5.25 -4.32
C SER A 165 -6.24 -6.04 -5.03
N GLU A 166 -6.09 -6.20 -6.33
CA GLU A 166 -6.88 -7.04 -7.20
C GLU A 166 -5.95 -8.15 -7.74
N PRO A 167 -5.74 -9.23 -6.98
CA PRO A 167 -4.73 -10.26 -7.27
C PRO A 167 -5.05 -11.10 -8.51
N GLY A 168 -6.25 -10.96 -9.10
CA GLY A 168 -6.70 -11.73 -10.25
C GLY A 168 -6.97 -13.21 -9.92
N GLY A 169 -7.50 -13.92 -10.91
CA GLY A 169 -7.89 -15.33 -10.78
C GLY A 169 -9.06 -15.54 -9.80
N SER A 170 -9.29 -16.81 -9.46
CA SER A 170 -10.41 -17.24 -8.62
C SER A 170 -10.01 -17.36 -7.14
N ILE A 171 -9.53 -16.27 -6.52
CA ILE A 171 -9.31 -16.27 -5.07
C ILE A 171 -10.67 -16.04 -4.39
N PRO A 172 -11.14 -16.96 -3.53
CA PRO A 172 -12.32 -16.70 -2.72
C PRO A 172 -12.12 -15.42 -1.89
N SER A 173 -13.10 -14.51 -1.92
CA SER A 173 -13.01 -13.22 -1.22
C SER A 173 -12.77 -13.40 0.28
N SER A 174 -13.23 -14.49 0.89
CA SER A 174 -12.94 -14.85 2.29
C SER A 174 -11.44 -15.07 2.56
N ILE A 175 -10.71 -15.73 1.65
CA ILE A 175 -9.26 -15.95 1.77
C ILE A 175 -8.51 -14.63 1.58
N ALA A 176 -8.90 -13.86 0.57
CA ALA A 176 -8.28 -12.55 0.32
C ALA A 176 -8.51 -11.57 1.49
N ASN A 177 -9.71 -11.58 2.07
CA ASN A 177 -10.06 -10.75 3.23
C ASN A 177 -9.45 -11.29 4.54
N PHE A 178 -9.08 -12.57 4.64
CA PHE A 178 -8.37 -13.09 5.81
C PHE A 178 -6.96 -12.49 5.92
N VAL A 179 -6.25 -12.36 4.81
CA VAL A 179 -4.85 -11.88 4.80
C VAL A 179 -4.74 -10.35 4.73
N VAL A 180 -5.82 -9.65 4.38
CA VAL A 180 -5.82 -8.18 4.15
C VAL A 180 -5.41 -7.38 5.39
N VAL A 181 -5.58 -7.93 6.58
CA VAL A 181 -5.18 -7.31 7.85
C VAL A 181 -3.71 -7.62 8.20
N ASP A 182 -3.26 -8.83 7.91
CA ASP A 182 -1.92 -9.29 8.28
C ASP A 182 -0.82 -8.75 7.37
N ILE A 183 -1.12 -8.52 6.10
CA ILE A 183 -0.18 -7.91 5.14
C ILE A 183 0.37 -6.56 5.66
N PRO A 184 -0.46 -5.54 5.95
CA PRO A 184 0.05 -4.27 6.47
C PRO A 184 0.64 -4.40 7.86
N TYR A 185 0.08 -5.25 8.73
CA TYR A 185 0.60 -5.42 10.09
C TYR A 185 2.04 -5.97 10.09
N GLU A 186 2.27 -7.11 9.43
CA GLU A 186 3.60 -7.72 9.39
C GLU A 186 4.59 -6.87 8.60
N THR A 187 4.15 -6.22 7.52
CA THR A 187 5.01 -5.34 6.74
C THR A 187 5.50 -4.16 7.58
N LEU A 188 4.61 -3.46 8.28
CA LEU A 188 4.98 -2.31 9.12
C LEU A 188 5.78 -2.73 10.35
N ARG A 189 5.49 -3.89 10.94
CA ARG A 189 6.28 -4.45 12.03
C ARG A 189 7.71 -4.75 11.57
N LYS A 190 7.89 -5.48 10.47
CA LYS A 190 9.22 -5.80 9.92
C LYS A 190 9.96 -4.56 9.40
N MET A 191 9.25 -3.56 8.88
CA MET A 191 9.85 -2.28 8.51
C MET A 191 10.55 -1.63 9.71
N LYS A 192 9.93 -1.64 10.90
CA LYS A 192 10.59 -1.15 12.13
C LYS A 192 11.91 -1.90 12.35
N ASP A 193 11.86 -3.23 12.32
CA ASP A 193 13.04 -4.08 12.54
C ASP A 193 14.14 -3.79 11.49
N LYS A 194 13.79 -3.63 10.22
CA LYS A 194 14.78 -3.32 9.16
C LYS A 194 15.40 -1.95 9.33
N LEU A 195 14.64 -0.93 9.72
CA LEU A 195 15.17 0.41 9.91
C LEU A 195 16.22 0.49 11.02
N GLU A 196 16.28 -0.52 11.89
CA GLU A 196 17.34 -0.64 12.90
C GLU A 196 18.68 -1.15 12.35
N GLU A 197 18.74 -1.66 11.12
CA GLU A 197 19.99 -2.13 10.51
C GLU A 197 20.93 -0.98 10.16
N SER A 198 22.23 -1.17 10.42
CA SER A 198 23.27 -0.13 10.24
C SER A 198 23.26 0.52 8.87
N LYS A 199 22.96 -0.24 7.80
CA LYS A 199 22.92 0.29 6.43
C LYS A 199 21.81 1.33 6.21
N TYR A 200 20.71 1.26 6.96
CA TYR A 200 19.60 2.23 6.85
C TYR A 200 19.68 3.31 7.92
N LYS A 201 20.11 2.97 9.15
CA LYS A 201 20.37 3.95 10.21
C LYS A 201 21.33 5.04 9.75
N ASN A 202 22.39 4.64 9.05
CA ASN A 202 23.45 5.52 8.59
C ASN A 202 23.28 5.92 7.11
N ALA A 203 22.05 5.85 6.58
CA ALA A 203 21.79 6.22 5.20
C ALA A 203 22.19 7.68 4.93
N PRO A 204 22.91 7.96 3.83
CA PRO A 204 23.22 9.34 3.44
C PRO A 204 21.94 10.10 3.09
N PRO A 205 22.01 11.44 2.99
CA PRO A 205 20.91 12.25 2.47
C PRO A 205 20.38 11.69 1.15
N SER A 206 19.06 11.52 1.06
CA SER A 206 18.43 10.99 -0.15
C SER A 206 18.43 12.05 -1.25
N HIS A 207 18.91 11.68 -2.44
CA HIS A 207 18.84 12.50 -3.65
C HIS A 207 17.40 12.80 -4.12
N LEU A 208 16.39 12.13 -3.55
CA LEU A 208 14.97 12.32 -3.90
C LEU A 208 14.38 13.56 -3.23
N LEU A 209 14.90 13.91 -2.05
CA LEU A 209 14.44 15.06 -1.29
C LEU A 209 14.97 16.30 -2.00
N SER A 210 14.09 17.29 -2.22
CA SER A 210 14.59 18.60 -2.61
C SER A 210 15.47 19.13 -1.49
N GLU A 211 16.61 19.75 -1.82
CA GLU A 211 17.35 20.55 -0.86
C GLU A 211 16.35 21.52 -0.20
N SER A 212 16.24 21.44 1.12
CA SER A 212 15.49 22.42 1.88
C SER A 212 16.09 23.77 1.54
N SER A 213 15.35 24.62 0.84
CA SER A 213 15.68 26.03 0.74
C SER A 213 15.65 26.57 2.16
N ALA A 214 16.83 26.65 2.77
CA ALA A 214 17.03 27.40 3.99
C ALA A 214 16.59 28.84 3.70
N HIS A 215 15.47 29.21 4.29
CA HIS A 215 15.02 30.60 4.44
C HIS A 215 14.88 30.87 5.92
#